data_AF-A0A7T7UVD4-F1
#
_entry.id   AF-A0A7T7UVD4-F1
#
_cell.length_a   1.000
_cell.length_b   1.000
_cell.length_c   1.000
_cell.angle_alpha   90.00
_cell.angle_beta   90.00
_cell.angle_gamma   90.00
#
_symmetry.space_group_name_H-M   'P 1'
#
loop_
_entity.id
_entity.type
_entity.pdbx_description
1 polymer ?
#
loop_
_entity_poly.entity_id
_entity_poly.type
_entity_poly.pdbx_seq_one_letter_code
_entity_poly.pdbx_strand_id
1 'polypeptide(L)'
;MYKENYGNIPNKDKINYYLIEDNQNIGAWVRRSKIIGKTAKMMAKELGLDKDIAFACGSLFEIGKKENKNNLEKNIRGFYILRKESYFFPAKTNLSHSFIIKDIDSFIGEDNLEEKDKKIIKNFLLSYTYTDYDKLIQVLDNSITDKYIGIEKYQKYLKEKYKKIPYEKERLKILESYQKYFENKLKNPIEYYTNKNIKK
;
A
#
# COMPACT_ATOMS: atom_id res chain seq x y z
N MET A 1 -13.73 13.73 -1.90
CA MET A 1 -15.03 13.40 -1.26
C MET A 1 -14.81 13.23 0.23
N TYR A 2 -15.73 13.71 1.06
CA TYR A 2 -15.64 13.53 2.50
C TYR A 2 -16.23 12.17 2.91
N LYS A 3 -15.60 11.48 3.85
CA LYS A 3 -16.10 10.26 4.49
C LYS A 3 -16.03 10.47 6.00
N GLU A 4 -17.15 10.30 6.69
CA GLU A 4 -17.23 10.43 8.14
C GLU A 4 -16.18 9.56 8.82
N ASN A 5 -15.51 10.08 9.85
CA ASN A 5 -14.39 9.43 10.56
C ASN A 5 -13.08 9.22 9.77
N TYR A 6 -13.09 9.42 8.45
CA TYR A 6 -11.91 9.23 7.58
C TYR A 6 -11.42 10.53 6.92
N GLY A 7 -12.25 11.58 6.91
CA GLY A 7 -11.93 12.88 6.35
C GLY A 7 -11.99 12.91 4.83
N ASN A 8 -11.13 13.70 4.20
CA ASN A 8 -11.09 13.83 2.75
C ASN A 8 -10.42 12.60 2.11
N ILE A 9 -11.11 12.03 1.12
CA ILE A 9 -10.66 10.91 0.32
C ILE A 9 -10.66 11.34 -1.15
N PRO A 10 -9.62 11.06 -1.94
CA PRO A 10 -9.61 11.40 -3.35
C PRO A 10 -10.66 10.56 -4.09
N ASN A 11 -11.42 11.21 -4.98
CA ASN A 11 -12.33 10.49 -5.86
C ASN A 11 -11.55 9.81 -7.00
N LYS A 12 -12.27 9.05 -7.83
CA LYS A 12 -11.67 8.31 -8.95
C LYS A 12 -10.88 9.22 -9.91
N ASP A 13 -11.40 10.41 -10.21
CA ASP A 13 -10.79 11.32 -11.16
C ASP A 13 -9.48 11.90 -10.60
N LYS A 14 -9.46 12.31 -9.33
CA LYS A 14 -8.24 12.76 -8.66
C LYS A 14 -7.20 11.65 -8.54
N ILE A 15 -7.61 10.40 -8.31
CA ILE A 15 -6.70 9.24 -8.33
C ILE A 15 -6.09 9.07 -9.73
N ASN A 16 -6.89 9.16 -10.79
CA ASN A 16 -6.40 9.05 -12.16
C ASN A 16 -5.45 10.20 -12.52
N TYR A 17 -5.78 11.43 -12.13
CA TYR A 17 -4.94 12.60 -12.27
C TYR A 17 -3.54 12.35 -11.68
N TYR A 18 -3.48 11.89 -10.42
CA TYR A 18 -2.20 11.58 -9.77
C TYR A 18 -1.40 10.46 -10.43
N LEU A 19 -2.08 9.45 -10.97
CA LEU A 19 -1.42 8.27 -11.55
C LEU A 19 -1.00 8.48 -13.01
N ILE A 20 -1.60 9.43 -13.72
CA ILE A 20 -1.44 9.60 -15.18
C ILE A 20 -1.05 11.04 -15.53
N GLU A 21 -1.89 12.01 -15.22
CA GLU A 21 -1.78 13.38 -15.75
C GLU A 21 -0.70 14.20 -15.06
N ASP A 22 -0.63 14.14 -13.72
CA ASP A 22 0.37 14.83 -12.90
C ASP A 22 1.63 13.96 -12.67
N ASN A 23 1.72 12.83 -13.37
CA ASN A 23 2.75 11.84 -13.12
C ASN A 23 3.90 11.96 -14.11
N GLN A 24 5.05 12.42 -13.63
CA GLN A 24 6.27 12.53 -14.42
C GLN A 24 7.04 11.19 -14.53
N ASN A 25 6.62 10.15 -13.80
CA ASN A 25 7.23 8.83 -13.80
C ASN A 25 6.17 7.74 -14.08
N ILE A 26 5.73 7.64 -15.32
CA ILE A 26 4.77 6.60 -15.72
C ILE A 26 5.51 5.28 -15.92
N GLY A 27 4.99 4.19 -15.35
CA GLY A 27 5.61 2.87 -15.54
C GLY A 27 4.88 1.73 -14.85
N ALA A 28 5.60 0.62 -14.65
CA ALA A 28 5.04 -0.62 -14.08
C ALA A 28 4.36 -0.41 -12.71
N TRP A 29 4.85 0.52 -11.90
CA TRP A 29 4.26 0.82 -10.60
C TRP A 29 2.85 1.45 -10.72
N VAL A 30 2.56 2.20 -11.78
CA VAL A 30 1.23 2.77 -12.04
C VAL A 30 0.25 1.64 -12.35
N ARG A 31 0.64 0.70 -13.23
CA ARG A 31 -0.18 -0.49 -13.54
C ARG A 31 -0.48 -1.28 -12.27
N ARG A 32 0.55 -1.55 -11.47
CA ARG A 32 0.43 -2.24 -10.18
C ARG A 32 -0.50 -1.53 -9.21
N SER A 33 -0.36 -0.22 -9.06
CA SER A 33 -1.22 0.59 -8.18
C SER A 33 -2.68 0.54 -8.61
N LYS A 34 -2.95 0.60 -9.92
CA LYS A 34 -4.32 0.42 -10.45
C LYS A 34 -4.88 -0.97 -10.15
N ILE A 35 -4.06 -2.02 -10.25
CA ILE A 35 -4.48 -3.39 -9.93
C ILE A 35 -4.80 -3.50 -8.43
N ILE A 36 -3.89 -3.10 -7.55
CA ILE A 36 -4.08 -3.17 -6.08
C ILE A 36 -5.32 -2.36 -5.66
N GLY A 37 -5.46 -1.11 -6.14
CA GLY A 37 -6.62 -0.28 -5.86
C GLY A 37 -7.94 -0.93 -6.27
N LYS A 38 -8.02 -1.43 -7.50
CA LYS A 38 -9.24 -2.12 -7.98
C LYS A 38 -9.52 -3.41 -7.21
N THR A 39 -8.50 -4.19 -6.87
CA THR A 39 -8.64 -5.41 -6.07
C THR A 39 -9.19 -5.09 -4.69
N ALA A 40 -8.60 -4.12 -3.99
CA ALA A 40 -9.08 -3.66 -2.68
C ALA A 40 -10.53 -3.18 -2.74
N LYS A 41 -10.88 -2.39 -3.77
CA LYS A 41 -12.26 -1.91 -4.01
C LYS A 41 -13.26 -3.05 -4.14
N MET A 42 -12.90 -4.13 -4.85
CA MET A 42 -13.81 -5.26 -5.07
C MET A 42 -14.03 -6.09 -3.81
N MET A 43 -12.97 -6.27 -3.01
CA MET A 43 -13.03 -7.00 -1.74
C MET A 43 -13.79 -6.22 -0.67
N ALA A 44 -13.79 -4.88 -0.74
CA ALA A 44 -14.28 -4.00 0.32
C ALA A 44 -15.68 -4.35 0.84
N LYS A 45 -16.64 -4.65 -0.04
CA LYS A 45 -18.03 -4.98 0.38
C LYS A 45 -18.07 -6.22 1.27
N GLU A 46 -17.34 -7.26 0.92
CA GLU A 46 -17.30 -8.51 1.70
C GLU A 46 -16.51 -8.35 3.00
N LEU A 47 -15.55 -7.43 3.02
CA LEU A 47 -14.74 -7.12 4.19
C LEU A 47 -15.40 -6.11 5.16
N GLY A 48 -16.58 -5.57 4.83
CA GLY A 48 -17.22 -4.52 5.61
C GLY A 48 -16.51 -3.17 5.54
N LEU A 49 -15.75 -2.92 4.48
CA LEU A 49 -14.99 -1.68 4.26
C LEU A 49 -15.72 -0.76 3.27
N ASP A 50 -15.53 0.55 3.41
CA ASP A 50 -15.90 1.51 2.37
C ASP A 50 -15.04 1.30 1.10
N LYS A 51 -15.72 1.01 -0.02
CA LYS A 51 -15.09 0.69 -1.30
C LYS A 51 -14.25 1.83 -1.88
N ASP A 52 -14.60 3.09 -1.60
CA ASP A 52 -13.92 4.23 -2.18
C ASP A 52 -12.67 4.57 -1.37
N ILE A 53 -12.71 4.39 -0.05
CA ILE A 53 -11.52 4.44 0.82
C ILE A 53 -10.54 3.32 0.43
N ALA A 54 -11.03 2.08 0.28
CA ALA A 54 -10.19 0.95 -0.12
C ALA A 54 -9.54 1.20 -1.50
N PHE A 55 -10.31 1.76 -2.44
CA PHE A 55 -9.80 2.16 -3.75
C PHE A 55 -8.71 3.22 -3.65
N ALA A 56 -8.93 4.28 -2.87
CA ALA A 56 -7.96 5.36 -2.69
C ALA A 56 -6.66 4.88 -2.02
N CYS A 57 -6.76 4.16 -0.90
CA CYS A 57 -5.61 3.60 -0.21
C CYS A 57 -4.80 2.68 -1.12
N GLY A 58 -5.46 1.74 -1.82
CA GLY A 58 -4.76 0.81 -2.70
C GLY A 58 -4.22 1.42 -3.98
N SER A 59 -4.84 2.49 -4.50
CA SER A 59 -4.36 3.15 -5.73
C SER A 59 -3.20 4.12 -5.48
N LEU A 60 -3.08 4.67 -4.27
CA LEU A 60 -2.11 5.72 -3.95
C LEU A 60 -1.06 5.28 -2.92
N PHE A 61 -1.02 4.01 -2.54
CA PHE A 61 -0.08 3.47 -1.55
C PHE A 61 1.40 3.69 -1.91
N GLU A 62 1.74 3.77 -3.21
CA GLU A 62 3.10 4.03 -3.70
C GLU A 62 3.22 5.36 -4.48
N ILE A 63 2.34 6.33 -4.23
CA ILE A 63 2.24 7.55 -5.07
C ILE A 63 3.52 8.39 -5.15
N GLY A 64 4.38 8.36 -4.13
CA GLY A 64 5.64 9.10 -4.15
C GLY A 64 6.64 8.63 -5.22
N LYS A 65 6.41 7.46 -5.86
CA LYS A 65 7.15 7.08 -7.08
C LYS A 65 6.97 8.07 -8.24
N LYS A 66 5.89 8.86 -8.25
CA LYS A 66 5.65 9.89 -9.28
C LYS A 66 6.75 10.95 -9.36
N GLU A 67 7.49 11.16 -8.27
CA GLU A 67 8.58 12.15 -8.17
C GLU A 67 9.96 11.59 -8.52
N ASN A 68 10.05 10.43 -9.18
CA ASN A 68 11.31 9.76 -9.52
C ASN A 68 12.22 9.48 -8.31
N LYS A 69 11.64 9.36 -7.12
CA LYS A 69 12.38 9.00 -5.89
C LYS A 69 12.46 7.49 -5.70
N ASN A 70 13.52 7.06 -5.01
CA ASN A 70 13.79 5.66 -4.72
C ASN A 70 13.78 5.40 -3.20
N ASN A 71 13.98 4.12 -2.82
CA ASN A 71 14.22 3.73 -1.44
C ASN A 71 13.18 4.30 -0.46
N LEU A 72 13.56 4.69 0.75
CA LEU A 72 12.62 5.20 1.74
C LEU A 72 12.12 6.62 1.41
N GLU A 73 12.88 7.39 0.62
CA GLU A 73 12.47 8.72 0.13
C GLU A 73 11.13 8.68 -0.60
N LYS A 74 10.89 7.69 -1.46
CA LYS A 74 9.61 7.59 -2.19
C LYS A 74 8.40 7.49 -1.25
N ASN A 75 8.57 6.91 -0.05
CA ASN A 75 7.48 6.74 0.91
C ASN A 75 7.14 8.07 1.58
N ILE A 76 8.14 8.80 2.07
CA ILE A 76 7.88 10.09 2.72
C ILE A 76 7.35 11.14 1.72
N ARG A 77 7.80 11.10 0.45
CA ARG A 77 7.22 11.94 -0.60
C ARG A 77 5.75 11.63 -0.83
N GLY A 78 5.38 10.35 -0.90
CA GLY A 78 3.99 9.93 -1.02
C GLY A 78 3.10 10.46 0.11
N PHE A 79 3.60 10.38 1.34
CA PHE A 79 2.95 10.98 2.50
C PHE A 79 2.74 12.49 2.35
N TYR A 80 3.76 13.24 1.94
CA TYR A 80 3.65 14.69 1.75
C TYR A 80 2.66 15.09 0.65
N ILE A 81 2.67 14.39 -0.49
CA ILE A 81 1.72 14.62 -1.60
C ILE A 81 0.28 14.48 -1.10
N LEU A 82 -0.02 13.41 -0.36
CA LEU A 82 -1.36 13.15 0.15
C LEU A 82 -1.75 14.11 1.29
N ARG A 83 -0.81 14.46 2.17
CA ARG A 83 -1.02 15.41 3.27
C ARG A 83 -1.33 16.82 2.76
N LYS A 84 -0.63 17.29 1.72
CA LYS A 84 -0.84 18.62 1.13
C LYS A 84 -2.30 18.84 0.70
N GLU A 85 -2.96 17.77 0.27
CA GLU A 85 -4.34 17.79 -0.24
C GLU A 85 -5.35 17.33 0.81
N SER A 86 -4.92 17.26 2.08
CA SER A 86 -5.71 16.83 3.22
C SER A 86 -6.24 15.39 3.13
N TYR A 87 -5.64 14.53 2.30
CA TYR A 87 -5.96 13.11 2.21
C TYR A 87 -5.25 12.30 3.30
N PHE A 88 -5.57 12.64 4.55
CA PHE A 88 -4.83 12.15 5.72
C PHE A 88 -4.93 10.64 5.93
N PHE A 89 -6.09 10.03 5.66
CA PHE A 89 -6.25 8.60 5.81
C PHE A 89 -5.44 7.81 4.76
N PRO A 90 -5.54 8.11 3.44
CA PRO A 90 -4.63 7.55 2.45
C PRO A 90 -3.14 7.81 2.73
N ALA A 91 -2.78 8.99 3.27
CA ALA A 91 -1.39 9.30 3.63
C ALA A 91 -0.82 8.35 4.68
N LYS A 92 -1.63 7.96 5.69
CA LYS A 92 -1.23 6.99 6.70
C LYS A 92 -1.02 5.60 6.08
N THR A 93 -1.92 5.16 5.21
CA THR A 93 -1.76 3.88 4.50
C THR A 93 -0.56 3.89 3.54
N ASN A 94 -0.26 5.02 2.90
CA ASN A 94 0.94 5.21 2.11
C ASN A 94 2.23 5.07 2.94
N LEU A 95 2.26 5.42 4.23
CA LEU A 95 3.42 5.10 5.06
C LEU A 95 3.39 3.64 5.52
N SER A 96 2.27 3.18 6.08
CA SER A 96 2.18 1.86 6.74
C SER A 96 2.42 0.67 5.79
N HIS A 97 2.16 0.79 4.48
CA HIS A 97 2.28 -0.34 3.56
C HIS A 97 3.68 -0.97 3.55
N SER A 98 4.73 -0.17 3.74
CA SER A 98 6.12 -0.65 3.74
C SER A 98 6.59 -1.18 5.10
N PHE A 99 5.80 -0.99 6.17
CA PHE A 99 6.18 -1.26 7.55
C PHE A 99 5.25 -2.29 8.18
N ILE A 100 5.35 -3.55 7.75
CA ILE A 100 4.61 -4.66 8.36
C ILE A 100 5.00 -4.77 9.85
N ILE A 101 6.30 -4.64 10.12
CA ILE A 101 6.84 -4.42 11.46
C ILE A 101 6.87 -2.91 11.70
N LYS A 102 6.42 -2.45 12.88
CA LYS A 102 6.40 -1.03 13.24
C LYS A 102 7.76 -0.54 13.73
N ASP A 103 8.77 -0.77 12.91
CA ASP A 103 10.14 -0.34 13.12
C ASP A 103 10.67 0.24 11.81
N ILE A 104 11.35 1.38 11.87
CA ILE A 104 11.95 1.97 10.66
C ILE A 104 13.05 1.08 10.09
N ASP A 105 13.75 0.34 10.94
CA ASP A 105 14.83 -0.59 10.56
C ASP A 105 14.29 -1.85 9.88
N SER A 106 12.96 -2.01 9.84
CA SER A 106 12.29 -3.08 9.10
C SER A 106 12.11 -2.79 7.60
N PHE A 107 12.44 -1.57 7.15
CA PHE A 107 12.30 -1.18 5.75
C PHE A 107 13.10 -2.08 4.80
N ILE A 108 12.49 -2.48 3.70
CA ILE A 108 13.15 -3.27 2.64
C ILE A 108 13.69 -2.31 1.57
N GLY A 109 14.99 -2.05 1.65
CA GLY A 109 15.71 -1.11 0.80
C GLY A 109 16.71 -0.30 1.62
N GLU A 110 17.11 0.86 1.10
CA GLU A 110 18.04 1.75 1.81
C GLU A 110 17.28 2.84 2.58
N ASP A 111 17.78 3.20 3.76
CA ASP A 111 17.37 4.42 4.44
C ASP A 111 18.20 5.60 3.89
N ASN A 112 17.62 6.32 2.93
CA ASN A 112 18.20 7.50 2.31
C ASN A 112 17.54 8.81 2.77
N LEU A 113 16.96 8.82 3.97
CA LEU A 113 16.28 10.00 4.52
C LEU A 113 17.20 10.87 5.38
N GLU A 114 16.86 12.15 5.46
CA GLU A 114 17.36 13.05 6.51
C GLU A 114 16.66 12.76 7.85
N GLU A 115 17.32 13.07 8.97
CA GLU A 115 16.80 12.79 10.32
C GLU A 115 15.42 13.40 10.60
N LYS A 116 15.11 14.56 10.01
CA LYS A 116 13.78 15.19 10.14
C LYS A 116 12.66 14.29 9.62
N ASP A 117 12.88 13.63 8.47
CA ASP A 117 11.90 12.78 7.80
C ASP A 117 11.82 11.42 8.49
N LYS A 118 12.97 10.89 8.97
CA LYS A 118 12.99 9.68 9.80
C LYS A 118 12.18 9.84 11.08
N LYS A 119 12.27 11.01 11.75
CA LYS A 119 11.52 11.29 12.97
C LYS A 119 10.01 11.24 12.73
N ILE A 120 9.54 11.70 11.56
CA ILE A 120 8.12 11.62 11.18
C ILE A 120 7.68 10.16 11.08
N ILE A 121 8.46 9.32 10.40
CA ILE A 121 8.15 7.89 10.24
C ILE A 121 8.19 7.18 11.59
N LYS A 122 9.24 7.38 12.40
CA LYS A 122 9.35 6.78 13.74
C LYS A 122 8.16 7.14 14.62
N ASN A 123 7.78 8.41 14.68
CA ASN A 123 6.62 8.86 15.46
C ASN A 123 5.31 8.27 14.95
N PHE A 124 5.15 8.17 13.62
CA PHE A 124 3.99 7.51 13.02
C PHE A 124 3.91 6.03 13.42
N LEU A 125 5.01 5.28 13.29
CA LEU A 125 5.05 3.85 13.63
C LEU A 125 4.78 3.59 15.11
N LEU A 126 5.25 4.46 16.00
CA LEU A 126 5.01 4.35 17.45
C LEU A 126 3.55 4.59 17.84
N SER A 127 2.86 5.53 17.18
CA SER A 127 1.54 6.01 17.63
C SER A 127 0.36 5.45 16.84
N TYR A 128 0.58 4.98 15.61
CA TYR A 128 -0.51 4.62 14.71
C TYR A 128 -0.90 3.14 14.81
N THR A 129 -2.16 2.86 15.14
CA THR A 129 -2.71 1.50 15.08
C THR A 129 -3.21 1.17 13.67
N TYR A 130 -2.71 0.08 13.11
CA TYR A 130 -3.06 -0.34 11.75
C TYR A 130 -4.51 -0.78 11.66
N THR A 131 -5.23 -0.16 10.73
CA THR A 131 -6.61 -0.48 10.38
C THR A 131 -6.67 -1.67 9.44
N ASP A 132 -7.88 -2.16 9.18
CA ASP A 132 -8.08 -3.20 8.15
C ASP A 132 -7.72 -2.71 6.74
N TYR A 133 -7.74 -1.40 6.47
CA TYR A 133 -7.22 -0.85 5.22
C TYR A 133 -5.70 -1.03 5.12
N ASP A 134 -4.96 -0.72 6.19
CA ASP A 134 -3.51 -0.87 6.22
C ASP A 134 -3.10 -2.33 6.02
N LYS A 135 -3.70 -3.25 6.78
CA LYS A 135 -3.44 -4.69 6.69
C LYS A 135 -3.79 -5.23 5.30
N LEU A 136 -4.92 -4.80 4.73
CA LEU A 136 -5.34 -5.22 3.39
C LEU A 136 -4.32 -4.77 2.35
N ILE A 137 -3.89 -3.50 2.38
CA ILE A 137 -2.89 -3.00 1.44
C ILE A 137 -1.54 -3.70 1.64
N GLN A 138 -1.12 -4.00 2.87
CA GLN A 138 0.10 -4.77 3.12
C GLN A 138 0.04 -6.18 2.51
N VAL A 139 -1.10 -6.89 2.63
CA VAL A 139 -1.29 -8.21 2.00
C VAL A 139 -1.26 -8.10 0.48
N LEU A 140 -1.99 -7.15 -0.10
CA LEU A 140 -2.05 -6.97 -1.56
C LEU A 140 -0.70 -6.53 -2.15
N ASP A 141 -0.02 -5.59 -1.50
CA ASP A 141 1.34 -5.17 -1.84
C ASP A 141 2.31 -6.36 -1.77
N ASN A 142 2.12 -7.29 -0.85
CA ASN A 142 2.98 -8.47 -0.72
C ASN A 142 2.47 -9.71 -1.43
N SER A 143 1.52 -9.59 -2.36
CA SER A 143 1.02 -10.73 -3.13
C SER A 143 0.78 -10.42 -4.61
N ILE A 144 0.89 -9.15 -5.01
CA ILE A 144 0.60 -8.68 -6.37
C ILE A 144 1.81 -7.95 -6.95
N THR A 145 2.27 -8.44 -8.10
CA THR A 145 3.20 -7.72 -8.99
C THR A 145 2.39 -7.03 -10.08
N ASP A 146 2.29 -7.63 -11.25
CA ASP A 146 1.39 -7.28 -12.33
C ASP A 146 0.23 -8.28 -12.48
N LYS A 147 0.29 -9.35 -11.67
CA LYS A 147 -0.72 -10.37 -11.41
C LYS A 147 -0.61 -10.83 -9.95
N TYR A 148 -1.60 -11.57 -9.48
CA TYR A 148 -1.50 -12.23 -8.17
C TYR A 148 -0.49 -13.37 -8.25
N ILE A 149 0.47 -13.40 -7.32
CA ILE A 149 1.46 -14.46 -7.17
C ILE A 149 1.48 -15.07 -5.76
N GLY A 150 0.78 -14.45 -4.80
CA GLY A 150 0.77 -14.87 -3.39
C GLY A 150 2.01 -14.43 -2.61
N ILE A 151 1.93 -14.49 -1.28
CA ILE A 151 2.97 -13.98 -0.37
C ILE A 151 4.29 -14.74 -0.51
N GLU A 152 4.24 -16.07 -0.58
CA GLU A 152 5.45 -16.89 -0.65
C GLU A 152 6.30 -16.57 -1.90
N LYS A 153 5.67 -16.48 -3.07
CA LYS A 153 6.38 -16.13 -4.32
C LYS A 153 6.83 -14.67 -4.32
N TYR A 154 6.03 -13.76 -3.77
CA TYR A 154 6.42 -12.36 -3.65
C TYR A 154 7.62 -12.17 -2.71
N GLN A 155 7.69 -12.94 -1.62
CA GLN A 155 8.83 -12.95 -0.71
C GLN A 155 10.11 -13.40 -1.42
N LYS A 156 10.05 -14.44 -2.26
CA LYS A 156 11.18 -14.88 -3.10
C LYS A 156 11.63 -13.76 -4.05
N TYR A 157 10.69 -13.09 -4.70
CA TYR A 157 10.97 -11.92 -5.54
C TYR A 157 11.67 -10.78 -4.77
N LEU A 158 11.20 -10.46 -3.56
CA LEU A 158 11.87 -9.45 -2.71
C LEU A 158 13.28 -9.87 -2.34
N LYS A 159 13.50 -11.15 -2.03
CA LYS A 159 14.81 -11.68 -1.63
C LYS A 159 15.81 -11.64 -2.78
N GLU A 160 15.39 -11.97 -3.98
CA GLU A 160 16.21 -11.84 -5.20
C GLU A 160 16.60 -10.38 -5.44
N LYS A 161 15.64 -9.45 -5.29
CA LYS A 161 15.84 -8.04 -5.56
C LYS A 161 16.71 -7.32 -4.52
N TYR A 162 16.47 -7.56 -3.24
CA TYR A 162 17.08 -6.81 -2.13
C TYR A 162 18.18 -7.57 -1.39
N LYS A 163 18.33 -8.88 -1.65
CA LYS A 163 19.27 -9.82 -1.00
C LYS A 163 19.06 -10.05 0.50
N LYS A 164 18.64 -9.03 1.25
CA LYS A 164 18.35 -9.07 2.68
C LYS A 164 16.95 -8.51 2.95
N ILE A 165 16.21 -9.22 3.80
CA ILE A 165 14.89 -8.78 4.28
C ILE A 165 14.95 -8.73 5.81
N PRO A 166 14.94 -7.52 6.41
CA PRO A 166 14.87 -7.38 7.86
C PRO A 166 13.65 -8.09 8.45
N TYR A 167 13.84 -8.73 9.61
CA TYR A 167 12.76 -9.41 10.35
C TYR A 167 11.94 -10.41 9.51
N GLU A 168 12.55 -11.05 8.50
CA GLU A 168 11.86 -11.87 7.48
C GLU A 168 10.83 -12.85 8.06
N LYS A 169 11.20 -13.65 9.06
CA LYS A 169 10.31 -14.65 9.66
C LYS A 169 9.09 -14.02 10.36
N GLU A 170 9.31 -12.95 11.12
CA GLU A 170 8.25 -12.26 11.85
C GLU A 170 7.29 -11.55 10.89
N ARG A 171 7.86 -10.87 9.90
CA ARG A 171 7.12 -10.20 8.83
C ARG A 171 6.20 -11.17 8.10
N LEU A 172 6.71 -12.35 7.71
CA LEU A 172 5.91 -13.38 7.04
C LEU A 172 4.77 -13.86 7.91
N LYS A 173 5.04 -14.18 9.19
CA LYS A 173 4.01 -14.60 10.14
C LYS A 173 2.87 -13.58 10.26
N ILE A 174 3.20 -12.29 10.31
CA ILE A 174 2.19 -11.22 10.36
C ILE A 174 1.39 -11.16 9.05
N LEU A 175 2.06 -11.15 7.91
CA LEU A 175 1.40 -11.10 6.60
C LEU A 175 0.48 -12.31 6.36
N GLU A 176 0.90 -13.52 6.73
CA GLU A 176 0.09 -14.74 6.67
C GLU A 176 -1.13 -14.64 7.60
N SER A 177 -0.95 -14.07 8.80
CA SER A 177 -2.07 -13.83 9.72
C SER A 177 -3.09 -12.85 9.15
N TYR A 178 -2.64 -11.79 8.47
CA TYR A 178 -3.51 -10.82 7.82
C TYR A 178 -4.20 -11.42 6.59
N GLN A 179 -3.48 -12.20 5.78
CA GLN A 179 -4.08 -12.90 4.64
C GLN A 179 -5.20 -13.83 5.12
N LYS A 180 -4.94 -14.69 6.10
CA LYS A 180 -5.94 -15.60 6.68
C LYS A 180 -7.14 -14.84 7.27
N TYR A 181 -6.89 -13.72 7.94
CA TYR A 181 -7.94 -12.85 8.47
C TYR A 181 -8.92 -12.37 7.38
N PHE A 182 -8.40 -11.95 6.23
CA PHE A 182 -9.25 -11.51 5.11
C PHE A 182 -9.89 -12.67 4.37
N GLU A 183 -9.15 -13.75 4.10
CA GLU A 183 -9.67 -14.93 3.39
C GLU A 183 -10.86 -15.57 4.13
N ASN A 184 -10.87 -15.58 5.46
CA ASN A 184 -12.00 -16.05 6.26
C ASN A 184 -13.28 -15.24 6.09
N LYS A 185 -13.19 -13.99 5.60
CA LYS A 185 -14.34 -13.10 5.35
C LYS A 185 -14.76 -13.08 3.88
N LEU A 186 -13.89 -13.53 2.98
CA LEU A 186 -14.11 -13.47 1.53
C LEU A 186 -14.78 -14.75 1.05
N LYS A 187 -15.65 -14.61 0.06
CA LYS A 187 -16.32 -15.74 -0.61
C LYS A 187 -15.40 -16.45 -1.61
N ASN A 188 -14.39 -15.75 -2.12
CA ASN A 188 -13.43 -16.29 -3.08
C ASN A 188 -12.00 -16.03 -2.60
N PRO A 189 -10.99 -16.74 -3.13
CA PRO A 189 -9.59 -16.42 -2.89
C PRO A 189 -9.24 -14.99 -3.39
N ILE A 190 -8.24 -14.34 -2.79
CA ILE A 190 -7.79 -12.99 -3.18
C ILE A 190 -7.45 -12.91 -4.69
N GLU A 191 -6.90 -13.99 -5.25
CA GLU A 191 -6.60 -14.12 -6.68
C GLU A 191 -7.81 -13.82 -7.58
N TYR A 192 -9.01 -14.29 -7.20
CA TYR A 192 -10.23 -14.11 -7.97
C TYR A 192 -10.54 -12.62 -8.21
N TYR A 193 -10.44 -11.81 -7.16
CA TYR A 193 -10.69 -10.38 -7.22
C TYR A 193 -9.62 -9.66 -8.06
N THR A 194 -8.38 -10.14 -8.01
CA THR A 194 -7.27 -9.59 -8.81
C THR A 194 -7.46 -9.89 -10.30
N ASN A 195 -7.77 -11.13 -10.66
CA ASN A 195 -7.89 -11.56 -12.06
C ASN A 195 -9.07 -10.91 -12.79
N LYS A 196 -10.17 -10.60 -12.09
CA LYS A 196 -11.29 -9.84 -12.65
C LYS A 196 -10.91 -8.43 -13.12
N ASN A 197 -9.85 -7.85 -12.56
CA ASN A 197 -9.37 -6.51 -12.93
C ASN A 197 -8.40 -6.50 -14.12
N ILE A 198 -7.80 -7.64 -14.44
CA ILE A 198 -6.82 -7.78 -15.53
C ILE A 198 -7.52 -8.12 -16.85
N LYS A 199 -8.69 -8.78 -16.80
CA LYS A 199 -9.47 -9.19 -17.98
C LYS A 199 -10.40 -8.10 -18.56
N LYS A 200 -10.11 -6.82 -18.33
CA LYS A 200 -10.88 -5.68 -18.90
C LYS A 200 -9.98 -4.63 -19.49
#